data_AF-X1RPH8-F1
#
_entry.id   AF-X1RPH8-F1
#
_cell.length_a   1.000
_cell.length_b   1.000
_cell.length_c   1.000
_cell.angle_alpha   90.00
_cell.angle_beta   90.00
_cell.angle_gamma   90.00
#
_symmetry.space_group_name_H-M   'P 1'
#
loop_
_entity.id
_entity.type
_entity.pdbx_description
1 polymer ?
#
loop_
_entity_poly.entity_id
_entity_poly.type
_entity_poly.pdbx_seq_one_letter_code
_entity_poly.pdbx_strand_id
1 'polypeptide(L)'
;MDTETATSLKGLYAAGDVACVPVQYLSGAFVYGEIAGQSAAKYAEKCNTREIDHELIQKQADKIFAQLDRSDGIKPKDFEFKLRNMITKYLAPPRNAEKLETALKWIEKFRNEDVENLKVEDLHELGKAVEARFILDCAEMTT
;
A
#
# COMPACT_ATOMS: atom_id res chain seq x y z
N MET A 1 -9.88 -1.43 -21.31
CA MET A 1 -9.51 -2.24 -20.14
C MET A 1 -8.79 -3.46 -20.67
N ASP A 2 -7.61 -3.79 -20.15
CA ASP A 2 -6.88 -4.98 -20.56
C ASP A 2 -7.69 -6.23 -20.16
N THR A 3 -8.03 -7.07 -21.13
CA THR A 3 -8.78 -8.31 -20.89
C THR A 3 -7.93 -9.38 -20.22
N GLU A 4 -6.62 -9.20 -20.18
CA GLU A 4 -5.65 -10.11 -19.56
C GLU A 4 -5.20 -9.67 -18.16
N THR A 5 -5.79 -8.60 -17.61
CA THR A 5 -5.54 -8.05 -16.27
C THR A 5 -4.11 -7.52 -16.01
N ALA A 6 -3.35 -7.24 -17.07
CA ALA A 6 -2.02 -6.67 -16.91
C ALA A 6 -2.10 -5.20 -16.46
N THR A 7 -1.15 -4.81 -15.62
CA THR A 7 -0.93 -3.40 -15.28
C THR A 7 -0.04 -2.74 -16.34
N SER A 8 0.23 -1.44 -16.19
CA SER A 8 1.23 -0.75 -17.02
C SER A 8 2.66 -1.27 -16.79
N LEU A 9 2.92 -2.00 -15.69
CA LEU A 9 4.19 -2.64 -15.40
C LEU A 9 4.21 -4.06 -15.98
N LYS A 10 5.14 -4.32 -16.89
CA LYS A 10 5.28 -5.62 -17.56
C LYS A 10 5.58 -6.73 -16.55
N GLY A 11 4.72 -7.75 -16.54
CA GLY A 11 4.81 -8.89 -15.62
C GLY A 11 4.12 -8.67 -14.27
N LEU A 12 3.47 -7.52 -14.06
CA LEU A 12 2.62 -7.27 -12.90
C LEU A 12 1.15 -7.24 -13.33
N TYR A 13 0.34 -8.05 -12.66
CA TYR A 13 -1.08 -8.24 -12.92
C TYR A 13 -1.90 -7.86 -11.68
N ALA A 14 -3.15 -7.42 -11.88
CA ALA A 14 -4.03 -7.00 -10.80
C ALA A 14 -5.42 -7.62 -10.95
N ALA A 15 -5.97 -8.16 -9.86
CA ALA A 15 -7.32 -8.74 -9.81
C ALA A 15 -8.00 -8.45 -8.46
N GLY A 16 -9.33 -8.53 -8.42
CA GLY A 16 -10.11 -8.19 -7.23
C GLY A 16 -10.03 -6.69 -6.89
N ASP A 17 -10.02 -6.36 -5.60
CA ASP A 17 -10.11 -4.96 -5.12
C ASP A 17 -8.96 -4.05 -5.56
N VAL A 18 -7.80 -4.63 -5.90
CA VAL A 18 -6.66 -3.86 -6.43
C VAL A 18 -6.78 -3.55 -7.92
N ALA A 19 -7.74 -4.17 -8.63
CA ALA A 19 -8.04 -3.89 -10.02
C ALA A 19 -9.17 -2.86 -10.13
N CYS A 20 -9.00 -1.87 -11.02
CA CYS A 20 -10.03 -0.87 -11.28
C CYS A 20 -11.12 -1.42 -12.23
N VAL A 21 -11.83 -2.46 -11.79
CA VAL A 21 -12.92 -3.09 -12.54
C VAL A 21 -14.18 -3.01 -11.67
N PRO A 22 -15.18 -2.20 -12.08
CA PRO A 22 -16.35 -1.96 -11.25
C PRO A 22 -17.25 -3.21 -11.20
N VAL A 23 -17.99 -3.37 -10.10
CA VAL A 23 -19.08 -4.36 -9.97
C VAL A 23 -18.61 -5.82 -10.14
N GLN A 24 -17.34 -6.11 -9.82
CA GLN A 24 -16.84 -7.49 -9.85
C GLN A 24 -17.49 -8.37 -8.79
N TYR A 25 -17.68 -7.84 -7.58
CA TYR A 25 -18.04 -8.64 -6.40
C TYR A 25 -17.14 -9.89 -6.27
N LEU A 26 -17.60 -10.89 -5.53
CA LEU A 26 -16.84 -12.11 -5.30
C LEU A 26 -16.60 -12.92 -6.59
N SER A 27 -17.61 -13.05 -7.45
CA SER A 27 -17.50 -13.83 -8.69
C SER A 27 -16.52 -13.22 -9.67
N GLY A 28 -16.55 -11.90 -9.86
CA GLY A 28 -15.57 -11.18 -10.67
C GLY A 28 -14.17 -11.31 -10.09
N ALA A 29 -13.98 -11.17 -8.78
CA ALA A 29 -12.65 -11.36 -8.17
C ALA A 29 -12.06 -12.74 -8.50
N PHE A 30 -12.86 -13.82 -8.47
CA PHE A 30 -12.41 -15.15 -8.87
C PHE A 30 -12.10 -15.26 -10.36
N VAL A 31 -13.00 -14.80 -11.23
CA VAL A 31 -12.82 -14.88 -12.69
C VAL A 31 -11.58 -14.09 -13.13
N TYR A 32 -11.42 -12.86 -12.65
CA TYR A 32 -10.27 -12.05 -13.01
C TYR A 32 -8.99 -12.52 -12.32
N GLY A 33 -9.08 -13.16 -11.14
CA GLY A 33 -7.94 -13.85 -10.52
C GLY A 33 -7.45 -15.03 -11.35
N GLU A 34 -8.38 -15.83 -11.89
CA GLU A 34 -8.05 -16.92 -12.82
C GLU A 34 -7.38 -16.37 -14.09
N ILE A 35 -7.96 -15.35 -14.71
CA ILE A 35 -7.40 -14.71 -15.90
C ILE A 35 -5.99 -14.17 -15.61
N ALA A 36 -5.80 -13.46 -14.48
CA ALA A 36 -4.49 -12.95 -14.07
C ALA A 36 -3.45 -14.06 -13.91
N GLY A 37 -3.82 -15.16 -13.26
CA GLY A 37 -2.95 -16.32 -13.09
C GLY A 37 -2.54 -16.94 -14.42
N GLN A 38 -3.49 -17.15 -15.34
CA GLN A 38 -3.21 -17.71 -16.66
C GLN A 38 -2.33 -16.78 -17.52
N SER A 39 -2.61 -15.48 -17.49
CA SER A 39 -1.82 -14.47 -18.22
C SER A 39 -0.40 -14.36 -17.67
N ALA A 40 -0.25 -14.35 -16.34
CA ALA A 40 1.05 -14.32 -15.68
C ALA A 40 1.89 -15.57 -16.01
N ALA A 41 1.27 -16.76 -16.02
CA ALA A 41 1.96 -18.00 -16.40
C ALA A 41 2.46 -17.96 -17.85
N LYS A 42 1.60 -17.57 -18.81
CA LYS A 42 1.98 -17.41 -20.23
C LYS A 42 3.08 -16.37 -20.44
N TYR A 43 3.09 -15.31 -19.63
CA TYR A 43 4.15 -14.30 -19.67
C TYR A 43 5.46 -14.84 -19.09
N ALA A 44 5.40 -15.58 -17.99
CA ALA A 44 6.57 -16.18 -17.35
C ALA A 44 7.28 -17.18 -18.28
N GLU A 45 6.54 -17.99 -19.06
CA GLU A 45 7.11 -18.92 -20.06
C GLU A 45 7.98 -18.22 -21.11
N LYS A 46 7.72 -16.94 -21.38
CA LYS A 46 8.44 -16.13 -22.38
C LYS A 46 9.55 -15.29 -21.78
N CYS A 47 9.67 -15.28 -20.46
CA CYS A 47 10.62 -14.44 -19.75
C CYS A 47 11.79 -15.27 -19.21
N ASN A 48 13.00 -14.74 -19.36
CA ASN A 48 14.13 -15.23 -18.59
C ASN A 48 14.04 -14.72 -17.15
N THR A 49 14.65 -15.47 -16.23
CA THR A 49 14.89 -15.00 -14.87
C THR A 49 15.64 -13.67 -14.91
N ARG A 50 15.12 -12.67 -14.19
CA ARG A 50 15.80 -11.38 -14.02
C ARG A 50 16.74 -11.47 -12.83
N GLU A 51 17.87 -10.77 -12.92
CA GLU A 51 18.71 -10.55 -11.75
C GLU A 51 17.94 -9.74 -10.71
N ILE A 52 18.07 -10.15 -9.46
CA ILE A 52 17.43 -9.52 -8.32
C ILE A 52 18.51 -8.74 -7.58
N ASP A 53 18.25 -7.46 -7.31
CA ASP A 53 19.11 -6.65 -6.47
C ASP A 53 18.90 -7.04 -5.00
N HIS A 54 19.72 -7.96 -4.53
CA HIS A 54 19.69 -8.44 -3.15
C HIS A 54 20.09 -7.37 -2.13
N GLU A 55 20.93 -6.41 -2.51
CA GLU A 55 21.33 -5.30 -1.65
C GLU A 55 20.14 -4.38 -1.40
N LEU A 56 19.37 -4.06 -2.45
CA LEU A 56 18.13 -3.30 -2.33
C LEU A 56 17.12 -4.01 -1.42
N ILE A 57 16.92 -5.32 -1.59
CA ILE A 57 16.00 -6.11 -0.74
C ILE A 57 16.44 -6.03 0.72
N GLN A 58 17.71 -6.29 1.00
CA GLN A 58 18.23 -6.28 2.37
C GLN A 58 18.06 -4.90 2.99
N LYS A 59 18.39 -3.83 2.27
CA LYS A 59 18.20 -2.45 2.74
C LYS A 59 16.73 -2.13 3.07
N GLN A 60 15.77 -2.62 2.28
CA GLN A 60 14.35 -2.43 2.58
C GLN A 60 13.92 -3.25 3.80
N ALA A 61 14.39 -4.50 3.92
CA ALA A 61 14.14 -5.34 5.08
C ALA A 61 14.69 -4.67 6.36
N ASP A 62 15.95 -4.25 6.35
CA ASP A 62 16.60 -3.59 7.48
C ASP A 62 15.84 -2.33 7.89
N LYS A 63 15.36 -1.52 6.92
CA LYS A 63 14.54 -0.34 7.22
C LYS A 63 13.23 -0.70 7.92
N ILE A 64 12.57 -1.78 7.50
CA ILE A 64 11.33 -2.25 8.14
C ILE A 64 11.63 -2.76 9.55
N PHE A 65 12.60 -3.65 9.70
CA PHE A 65 12.92 -4.30 10.98
C PHE A 65 13.56 -3.36 12.00
N ALA A 66 14.25 -2.29 11.60
CA ALA A 66 14.83 -1.29 12.49
C ALA A 66 13.80 -0.62 13.42
N GLN A 67 12.49 -0.76 13.16
CA GLN A 67 11.43 -0.28 14.06
C GLN A 67 11.36 -1.05 15.38
N LEU A 68 11.83 -2.30 15.41
CA LEU A 68 11.89 -3.15 16.62
C LEU A 68 12.99 -2.70 17.58
N ASP A 69 14.07 -2.13 17.04
CA ASP A 69 15.25 -1.72 17.82
C ASP A 69 15.11 -0.31 18.43
N ARG A 70 13.96 0.35 18.20
CA ARG A 70 13.72 1.71 18.70
C ARG A 70 13.35 1.70 20.18
N SER A 71 14.03 2.55 20.94
CA SER A 71 13.75 2.74 22.38
C SER A 71 12.51 3.60 22.64
N ASP A 72 12.15 4.48 21.71
CA ASP A 72 11.01 5.39 21.80
C ASP A 72 10.38 5.60 20.41
N GLY A 73 9.14 6.05 20.37
CA GLY A 73 8.41 6.33 19.15
C GLY A 73 6.90 6.22 19.30
N ILE A 74 6.20 6.42 18.19
CA ILE A 74 4.75 6.37 18.12
C ILE A 74 4.31 4.91 17.96
N LYS A 75 3.35 4.45 18.77
CA LYS A 75 2.76 3.11 18.58
C LYS A 75 1.94 3.07 17.28
N PRO A 76 2.03 2.00 16.47
CA PRO A 76 1.32 1.91 15.20
C PRO A 76 -0.18 2.16 15.31
N LYS A 77 -0.81 1.65 16.38
CA LYS A 77 -2.23 1.85 16.65
C LYS A 77 -2.60 3.33 16.84
N ASP A 78 -1.76 4.09 17.53
CA ASP A 78 -2.02 5.52 17.79
C ASP A 78 -1.84 6.33 16.51
N PHE A 79 -0.82 5.99 15.71
CA PHE A 79 -0.64 6.57 14.39
C PHE A 79 -1.81 6.23 13.46
N GLU A 80 -2.22 4.97 13.38
CA GLU A 80 -3.36 4.54 12.56
C GLU A 80 -4.65 5.27 12.99
N PHE A 81 -4.90 5.42 14.29
CA PHE A 81 -6.03 6.17 14.80
C PHE A 81 -6.02 7.63 14.32
N LYS A 82 -4.86 8.30 14.43
CA LYS A 82 -4.67 9.68 13.96
C LYS A 82 -4.87 9.79 12.44
N LEU A 83 -4.29 8.85 11.68
CA LEU A 83 -4.40 8.76 10.23
C LEU A 83 -5.86 8.59 9.80
N ARG A 84 -6.59 7.65 10.39
CA ARG A 84 -8.01 7.41 10.08
C ARG A 84 -8.87 8.63 10.41
N ASN A 85 -8.62 9.32 11.53
CA ASN A 85 -9.33 10.56 11.85
C ASN A 85 -9.07 11.67 10.81
N MET A 86 -7.83 11.80 10.32
CA MET A 86 -7.49 12.72 9.24
C MET A 86 -8.28 12.38 7.97
N ILE A 87 -8.28 11.10 7.56
CA ILE A 87 -9.04 10.61 6.40
C ILE A 87 -10.53 10.91 6.56
N THR A 88 -11.14 10.56 7.70
CA THR A 88 -12.56 10.83 7.98
C THR A 88 -12.87 12.32 7.92
N LYS A 89 -11.99 13.18 8.45
CA LYS A 89 -12.24 14.62 8.51
C LYS A 89 -12.11 15.32 7.16
N TYR A 90 -11.10 14.95 6.38
CA TYR A 90 -10.71 15.70 5.18
C TYR A 90 -11.07 14.98 3.87
N LEU A 91 -11.08 13.64 3.84
CA LEU A 91 -11.32 12.86 2.62
C LEU A 91 -12.71 12.23 2.55
N ALA A 92 -13.50 12.23 3.63
CA ALA A 92 -14.90 11.81 3.54
C ALA A 92 -15.76 12.86 2.81
N PRO A 93 -16.74 12.45 1.99
CA PRO A 93 -17.68 13.38 1.36
C PRO A 93 -18.47 14.22 2.39
N PRO A 94 -18.81 15.48 2.09
CA PRO A 94 -18.44 16.23 0.88
C PRO A 94 -16.99 16.75 0.91
N ARG A 95 -16.31 16.61 -0.24
CA ARG A 95 -14.92 17.06 -0.48
C ARG A 95 -14.91 18.44 -1.13
N ASN A 96 -13.89 19.24 -0.80
CA ASN A 96 -13.61 20.53 -1.43
C ASN A 96 -12.10 20.77 -1.50
N ALA A 97 -11.66 21.74 -2.30
CA ALA A 97 -10.24 22.02 -2.53
C ALA A 97 -9.46 22.27 -1.22
N GLU A 98 -10.00 23.11 -0.32
CA GLU A 98 -9.35 23.45 0.95
C GLU A 98 -9.10 22.23 1.86
N LYS A 99 -10.07 21.31 1.94
CA LYS A 99 -9.92 20.05 2.68
C LYS A 99 -8.85 19.16 2.07
N LEU A 100 -8.81 19.05 0.74
CA LEU A 100 -7.83 18.21 0.04
C LEU A 100 -6.40 18.78 0.20
N GLU A 101 -6.23 20.09 0.05
CA GLU A 101 -4.95 20.76 0.32
C GLU A 101 -4.49 20.56 1.77
N THR A 102 -5.43 20.60 2.71
CA THR A 102 -5.12 20.33 4.12
C THR A 102 -4.75 18.85 4.34
N ALA A 103 -5.43 17.92 3.68
CA ALA A 103 -5.09 16.50 3.73
C ALA A 103 -3.68 16.24 3.20
N LEU A 104 -3.29 16.83 2.07
CA LEU A 104 -1.94 16.70 1.51
C LEU A 104 -0.86 17.17 2.49
N LYS A 105 -1.06 18.31 3.17
CA LYS A 105 -0.13 18.80 4.21
C LYS A 105 0.00 17.81 5.37
N TRP A 106 -1.10 17.21 5.80
CA TRP A 106 -1.07 16.17 6.84
C TRP A 106 -0.37 14.90 6.37
N ILE A 107 -0.62 14.47 5.14
CA ILE A 107 -0.03 13.28 4.54
C ILE A 107 1.49 13.45 4.43
N GLU A 108 1.96 14.59 3.95
CA GLU A 108 3.39 14.92 3.88
C GLU A 108 4.03 14.85 5.27
N LYS A 109 3.39 15.45 6.28
CA LYS A 109 3.84 15.39 7.67
C LYS A 109 3.89 13.95 8.19
N PHE A 110 2.83 13.16 7.97
CA PHE A 110 2.79 11.76 8.39
C PHE A 110 3.90 10.95 7.74
N ARG A 111 4.14 11.15 6.44
CA ARG A 111 5.15 10.43 5.67
C ARG A 111 6.57 10.73 6.14
N ASN A 112 6.86 12.02 6.38
CA ASN A 112 8.22 12.47 6.67
C ASN A 112 8.58 12.43 8.16
N GLU A 113 7.59 12.51 9.07
CA GLU A 113 7.82 12.57 10.51
C GLU A 113 7.27 11.32 11.21
N ASP A 114 5.93 11.16 11.26
CA ASP A 114 5.29 10.17 12.13
C ASP A 114 5.63 8.73 11.72
N VAL A 115 5.61 8.42 10.43
CA VAL A 115 5.91 7.09 9.86
C VAL A 115 7.36 6.66 10.11
N GLU A 116 8.29 7.62 10.05
CA GLU A 116 9.70 7.36 10.33
C GLU A 116 9.99 7.32 11.84
N ASN A 117 9.02 7.65 12.71
CA ASN A 117 9.10 7.57 14.17
C ASN A 117 8.24 6.45 14.78
N LEU A 118 7.72 5.51 13.98
CA LEU A 118 6.98 4.35 14.51
C LEU A 118 7.89 3.43 15.31
N LYS A 119 7.44 3.01 16.49
CA LYS A 119 8.14 2.01 17.31
C LYS A 119 7.21 0.84 17.56
N VAL A 120 7.73 -0.37 17.39
CA VAL A 120 6.95 -1.61 17.51
C VAL A 120 7.54 -2.50 18.59
N GLU A 121 6.68 -3.23 19.29
CA GLU A 121 7.07 -4.14 20.39
C GLU A 121 7.26 -5.59 19.91
N ASP A 122 6.61 -5.98 18.81
CA ASP A 122 6.67 -7.32 18.26
C ASP A 122 6.39 -7.35 16.74
N LEU A 123 6.41 -8.55 16.16
CA LEU A 123 6.14 -8.75 14.73
C LEU A 123 4.68 -8.47 14.34
N HIS A 124 3.73 -8.54 15.27
CA HIS A 124 2.34 -8.19 15.01
C HIS A 124 2.20 -6.67 14.83
N GLU A 125 2.77 -5.90 15.74
CA GLU A 125 2.84 -4.44 15.63
C GLU A 125 3.66 -4.00 14.42
N LEU A 126 4.72 -4.73 14.05
CA LEU A 126 5.45 -4.48 12.81
C LEU A 126 4.54 -4.61 11.58
N GLY A 127 3.70 -5.64 11.53
CA GLY A 127 2.67 -5.78 10.50
C GLY A 127 1.72 -4.57 10.48
N LYS A 128 1.26 -4.12 11.65
CA LYS A 128 0.42 -2.92 11.78
C LYS A 128 1.10 -1.64 11.30
N ALA A 129 2.39 -1.48 11.57
CA ALA A 129 3.16 -0.34 11.09
C ALA A 129 3.23 -0.31 9.56
N VAL A 130 3.43 -1.47 8.92
CA VAL A 130 3.43 -1.61 7.46
C VAL A 130 2.03 -1.34 6.90
N GLU A 131 0.98 -1.91 7.49
CA GLU A 131 -0.41 -1.65 7.08
C GLU A 131 -0.78 -0.16 7.16
N ALA A 132 -0.34 0.53 8.21
CA ALA A 132 -0.59 1.97 8.37
C ALA A 132 0.07 2.80 7.25
N ARG A 133 1.24 2.39 6.74
CA ARG A 133 1.86 2.99 5.56
C ARG A 133 1.01 2.79 4.32
N PHE A 134 0.44 1.60 4.11
CA PHE A 134 -0.47 1.36 2.98
C PHE A 134 -1.74 2.20 3.05
N ILE A 135 -2.31 2.39 4.26
CA ILE A 135 -3.46 3.29 4.44
C ILE A 135 -3.09 4.72 4.05
N LEU A 136 -1.88 5.18 4.42
CA LEU A 136 -1.39 6.52 4.08
C LEU A 136 -1.21 6.68 2.57
N ASP A 137 -0.60 5.71 1.90
CA ASP A 137 -0.42 5.71 0.44
C ASP A 137 -1.78 5.74 -0.29
N CYS A 138 -2.75 4.92 0.15
CA CYS A 138 -4.10 4.94 -0.39
C CYS A 138 -4.83 6.26 -0.14
N ALA A 139 -4.61 6.90 1.01
CA ALA A 139 -5.18 8.20 1.33
C ALA A 139 -4.65 9.28 0.39
N GLU A 140 -3.34 9.29 0.12
CA GLU A 140 -2.70 10.20 -0.81
C GLU A 140 -3.23 10.04 -2.23
N MET A 141 -3.32 8.80 -2.74
CA MET A 141 -3.87 8.52 -4.08
C MET A 141 -5.33 8.95 -4.26
N THR A 142 -6.08 9.05 -3.14
CA THR A 142 -7.50 9.39 -3.14
C THR A 142 -7.74 10.90 -2.92
N THR A 143 -6.70 11.66 -2.59
CA THR A 143 -6.77 13.10 -2.34
C THR A 143 -6.73 13.89 -3.65
#